data_AF-A0A9P9Z2L3-F1
#
_entry.id   AF-A0A9P9Z2L3-F1
#
_cell.length_a   1.000
_cell.length_b   1.000
_cell.length_c   1.000
_cell.angle_alpha   90.00
_cell.angle_beta   90.00
_cell.angle_gamma   90.00
#
_symmetry.space_group_name_H-M   'P 1'
#
loop_
_entity.id
_entity.type
_entity.pdbx_description
1 polymer ?
#
loop_
_entity_poly.entity_id
_entity_poly.type
_entity_poly.pdbx_seq_one_letter_code
_entity_poly.pdbx_strand_id
1 'polypeptide(L)'
;MTFYYRPTVTEAFSSVQYIMTEANFGWLIRSVHRWSASGFKKPRELTWVTGVVLAVLTASFGVTGYSLPWDQIGYWAVKIVTGVPEAIPVIGSPLVELLRGSASVGQSTLTRLAVLEPSMIGERRTLLQLLWKSYLNGTSSRVSNTSYSTQ
;
A
#
# COMPACT_ATOMS: atom_id res chain seq x y z
N MET A 1 3.52 -17.99 -3.69
CA MET A 1 3.18 -19.34 -3.18
C MET A 1 3.59 -20.42 -4.16
N THR A 2 3.22 -20.29 -5.43
CA THR A 2 3.50 -21.26 -6.51
C THR A 2 4.97 -21.63 -6.70
N PHE A 3 5.92 -20.74 -6.40
CA PHE A 3 7.35 -21.06 -6.49
C PHE A 3 7.86 -22.06 -5.44
N TYR A 4 7.20 -22.15 -4.28
CA TYR A 4 7.61 -23.05 -3.17
C TYR A 4 6.62 -24.20 -2.93
N TYR A 5 5.40 -24.08 -3.47
CA TYR A 5 4.36 -25.08 -3.29
C TYR A 5 4.56 -26.27 -4.23
N ARG A 6 4.59 -27.49 -3.67
CA ARG A 6 4.64 -28.73 -4.44
C ARG A 6 3.26 -29.40 -4.47
N PRO A 7 2.59 -29.44 -5.64
CA PRO A 7 1.23 -29.98 -5.74
C PRO A 7 1.24 -31.51 -5.87
N THR A 8 1.86 -32.22 -4.91
CA THR A 8 1.85 -33.70 -4.83
C THR A 8 1.27 -34.12 -3.47
N VAL A 9 0.53 -35.23 -3.43
CA VAL A 9 -0.18 -35.68 -2.22
C VAL A 9 0.78 -35.93 -1.04
N THR A 10 2.01 -36.35 -1.36
CA THR A 10 3.07 -36.65 -0.40
C THR A 10 3.81 -35.41 0.11
N GLU A 11 3.92 -34.33 -0.68
CA GLU A 11 4.74 -33.16 -0.33
C GLU A 11 3.92 -31.87 -0.10
N ALA A 12 2.61 -31.89 -0.34
CA ALA A 12 1.77 -30.70 -0.22
C ALA A 12 1.77 -30.12 1.21
N PHE A 13 1.76 -30.97 2.24
CA PHE A 13 1.77 -30.52 3.63
C PHE A 13 3.15 -29.98 4.05
N SER A 14 4.22 -30.72 3.74
CA SER A 14 5.59 -30.32 4.09
C SER A 14 6.01 -29.03 3.38
N SER A 15 5.62 -28.84 2.12
CA SER A 15 5.88 -27.58 1.39
C SER A 15 5.15 -26.37 2.00
N VAL A 16 3.95 -26.55 2.56
CA VAL A 16 3.25 -25.49 3.30
C VAL A 16 3.95 -25.18 4.62
N GLN A 17 4.42 -26.18 5.35
CA GLN A 17 5.19 -25.97 6.58
C GLN A 17 6.47 -25.20 6.30
N TYR A 18 7.24 -25.60 5.28
CA TYR A 18 8.42 -24.88 4.83
C TYR A 18 8.15 -23.39 4.58
N ILE A 19 7.06 -23.07 3.88
CA ILE A 19 6.64 -21.68 3.63
C ILE A 19 6.36 -20.93 4.93
N MET A 20 5.84 -21.60 5.96
CA MET A 20 5.49 -20.95 7.22
C MET A 20 6.68 -20.76 8.16
N THR A 21 7.65 -21.68 8.15
CA THR A 21 8.70 -21.75 9.18
C THR A 21 10.09 -21.39 8.67
N GLU A 22 10.37 -21.62 7.39
CA GLU A 22 11.74 -21.57 6.85
C GLU A 22 11.89 -20.54 5.72
N ALA A 23 10.86 -20.35 4.90
CA ALA A 23 10.89 -19.36 3.83
C ALA A 23 10.88 -17.94 4.40
N ASN A 24 11.84 -17.10 3.96
CA ASN A 24 11.89 -15.68 4.32
C ASN A 24 10.55 -15.00 4.03
N PHE A 25 9.97 -14.38 5.06
CA PHE A 25 8.64 -13.75 5.02
C PHE A 25 7.49 -14.67 4.55
N GLY A 26 7.68 -15.98 4.48
CA GLY A 26 6.67 -16.87 3.92
C GLY A 26 5.38 -16.91 4.75
N TRP A 27 5.50 -16.76 6.08
CA TRP A 27 4.38 -16.55 7.00
C TRP A 27 3.56 -15.28 6.65
N LEU A 28 4.25 -14.20 6.27
CA LEU A 28 3.64 -12.92 5.90
C LEU A 28 2.94 -13.06 4.56
N ILE A 29 3.63 -13.61 3.55
CA ILE A 29 3.09 -13.82 2.21
C ILE A 29 1.83 -14.70 2.28
N ARG A 30 1.82 -15.74 3.13
CA ARG A 30 0.63 -16.59 3.34
C ARG A 30 -0.52 -15.85 3.99
N SER A 31 -0.21 -15.08 5.02
CA SER A 31 -1.21 -14.30 5.76
C SER A 31 -1.85 -13.25 4.87
N VAL A 32 -1.05 -12.51 4.09
CA VAL A 32 -1.52 -11.54 3.10
C VAL A 32 -2.38 -12.22 2.05
N HIS A 33 -1.92 -13.33 1.46
CA HIS A 33 -2.70 -14.06 0.43
C HIS A 33 -4.07 -14.52 0.95
N ARG A 34 -4.13 -15.06 2.18
CA ARG A 34 -5.39 -15.46 2.82
C ARG A 34 -6.30 -14.28 3.14
N TRP A 35 -5.73 -13.20 3.66
CA TRP A 35 -6.48 -11.99 4.02
C TRP A 35 -7.05 -11.30 2.78
N SER A 36 -6.24 -11.11 1.74
CA SER A 36 -6.66 -10.53 0.47
C SER A 36 -7.79 -11.33 -0.18
N ALA A 37 -7.68 -12.66 -0.23
CA ALA A 37 -8.73 -13.52 -0.79
C ALA A 37 -10.06 -13.44 -0.02
N SER A 38 -10.02 -13.18 1.30
CA SER A 38 -11.24 -12.98 2.09
C SER A 38 -11.90 -11.62 1.86
N GLY A 39 -11.11 -10.59 1.56
CA GLY A 39 -11.59 -9.22 1.34
C GLY A 39 -12.41 -9.02 0.07
N PHE A 40 -12.12 -9.80 -0.98
CA PHE A 40 -12.84 -9.77 -2.26
C PHE A 40 -14.16 -10.55 -2.25
N LYS A 41 -14.63 -11.03 -1.10
CA LYS A 41 -15.94 -11.71 -1.02
C LYS A 41 -17.06 -10.67 -0.90
N LYS A 42 -18.09 -10.77 -1.75
CA LYS A 42 -19.33 -10.00 -1.58
C LYS A 42 -19.85 -10.07 -0.14
N PRO A 43 -20.41 -8.97 0.42
CA PRO A 43 -20.58 -7.63 -0.18
C PRO A 43 -19.42 -6.65 0.11
N ARG A 44 -18.24 -7.13 0.54
CA ARG A 44 -17.16 -6.28 1.11
C ARG A 44 -16.10 -5.80 0.10
N GLU A 45 -16.26 -6.15 -1.17
CA GLU A 45 -15.32 -5.84 -2.24
C GLU A 45 -14.98 -4.34 -2.29
N LEU A 46 -16.00 -3.47 -2.25
CA LEU A 46 -15.80 -2.02 -2.34
C LEU A 46 -15.02 -1.47 -1.14
N THR A 47 -15.35 -1.91 0.08
CA THR A 47 -14.64 -1.51 1.31
C THR A 47 -13.20 -2.00 1.30
N TRP A 48 -12.95 -3.19 0.76
CA TRP A 48 -11.61 -3.73 0.66
C TRP A 48 -10.77 -2.94 -0.36
N VAL A 49 -11.32 -2.67 -1.55
CA VAL A 49 -10.63 -1.88 -2.59
C VAL A 49 -10.31 -0.48 -2.08
N THR A 50 -11.28 0.21 -1.46
CA THR A 50 -11.04 1.54 -0.88
C THR A 50 -9.98 1.48 0.22
N GLY A 51 -10.00 0.47 1.08
CA GLY A 51 -8.97 0.26 2.10
C GLY A 51 -7.56 0.05 1.53
N VAL A 52 -7.42 -0.74 0.46
CA VAL A 52 -6.13 -0.95 -0.22
C VAL A 52 -5.62 0.33 -0.88
N VAL A 53 -6.50 1.07 -1.56
CA VAL A 53 -6.14 2.36 -2.16
C VAL A 53 -5.66 3.34 -1.08
N LEU A 54 -6.38 3.43 0.04
CA LEU A 54 -5.97 4.27 1.17
C LEU A 54 -4.64 3.82 1.76
N ALA A 55 -4.42 2.52 1.95
CA ALA A 55 -3.16 1.99 2.48
C ALA A 55 -1.96 2.35 1.60
N VAL A 56 -2.10 2.24 0.27
CA VAL A 56 -1.05 2.60 -0.69
C VAL A 56 -0.78 4.11 -0.67
N LEU A 57 -1.82 4.93 -0.61
CA LEU A 57 -1.68 6.38 -0.51
C LEU A 57 -0.97 6.78 0.79
N THR A 58 -1.36 6.21 1.93
CA THR A 58 -0.72 6.47 3.23
C THR A 58 0.75 6.07 3.24
N ALA A 59 1.09 4.89 2.71
CA ALA A 59 2.48 4.45 2.61
C ALA A 59 3.31 5.40 1.73
N SER A 60 2.74 5.84 0.61
CA SER A 60 3.38 6.80 -0.31
C SER A 60 3.64 8.13 0.38
N PHE A 61 2.68 8.65 1.15
CA PHE A 61 2.88 9.87 1.94
C PHE A 61 3.98 9.73 3.00
N GLY A 62 4.06 8.58 3.68
CA GLY A 62 5.10 8.30 4.66
C GLY A 62 6.49 8.28 4.04
N VAL A 63 6.65 7.62 2.89
CA VAL A 63 7.94 7.51 2.21
C VAL A 63 8.39 8.86 1.65
N THR A 64 7.49 9.63 1.02
CA THR A 64 7.85 10.95 0.49
C THR A 64 8.30 11.90 1.61
N GLY A 65 7.61 11.92 2.76
CA GLY A 65 8.00 12.76 3.89
C GLY A 65 9.32 12.32 4.54
N TYR A 66 9.50 11.01 4.75
CA TYR A 66 10.72 10.46 5.35
C TYR A 66 11.95 10.54 4.42
N SER A 67 11.75 10.71 3.12
CA SER A 67 12.87 10.78 2.18
C SER A 67 13.68 12.08 2.23
N LEU A 68 13.11 13.16 2.76
CA LEU A 68 13.72 14.52 2.76
C LEU A 68 15.05 14.67 3.53
N PRO A 69 15.23 14.07 4.72
CA PRO A 69 16.51 14.09 5.42
C PRO A 69 17.65 13.40 4.65
N TRP A 70 17.30 12.60 3.63
CA TRP A 70 18.22 11.90 2.74
C TRP A 70 19.30 11.10 3.48
N ASP A 71 18.89 10.41 4.55
CA ASP A 71 19.70 9.47 5.29
C ASP A 71 19.79 8.11 4.55
N GLN A 72 20.60 7.18 5.06
CA GLN A 72 20.76 5.86 4.45
C GLN A 72 19.42 5.13 4.30
N ILE A 73 18.55 5.20 5.31
CA ILE A 73 17.24 4.52 5.29
C ILE A 73 16.33 5.17 4.25
N GLY A 74 16.28 6.51 4.20
CA GLY A 74 15.49 7.27 3.24
C GLY A 74 15.93 6.99 1.80
N TYR A 75 17.23 6.94 1.53
CA TYR A 75 17.76 6.59 0.22
C TYR A 75 17.31 5.20 -0.24
N TRP A 76 17.45 4.18 0.62
CA TRP A 76 17.04 2.81 0.27
C TRP A 76 15.52 2.69 0.14
N ALA A 77 14.74 3.36 0.98
CA ALA A 77 13.30 3.40 0.88
C ALA A 77 12.84 3.98 -0.47
N VAL A 78 13.40 5.13 -0.87
CA VAL A 78 13.11 5.74 -2.18
C VAL A 78 13.48 4.80 -3.31
N LYS A 79 14.65 4.16 -3.24
CA LYS A 79 15.13 3.22 -4.27
C LYS A 79 14.19 2.03 -4.44
N ILE A 80 13.69 1.46 -3.35
CA ILE A 80 12.74 0.35 -3.37
C ILE A 80 11.41 0.80 -3.97
N VAL A 81 10.83 1.89 -3.46
CA VAL A 81 9.48 2.34 -3.87
C VAL A 81 9.45 2.77 -5.34
N THR A 82 10.44 3.55 -5.76
CA THR A 82 10.53 4.00 -7.16
C THR A 82 10.97 2.89 -8.11
N GLY A 83 11.46 1.74 -7.60
CA GLY A 83 11.86 0.59 -8.41
C GLY A 83 10.72 -0.38 -8.70
N VAL A 84 9.61 -0.32 -7.96
CA VAL A 84 8.45 -1.20 -8.19
C VAL A 84 7.93 -1.18 -9.64
N PRO A 85 7.80 -0.01 -10.30
CA PRO A 85 7.29 0.03 -11.67
C PRO A 85 8.23 -0.60 -12.71
N GLU A 86 9.51 -0.82 -12.39
CA GLU A 86 10.48 -1.47 -13.28
C GLU A 86 10.07 -2.91 -13.63
N ALA A 87 9.27 -3.55 -12.77
CA ALA A 87 8.73 -4.88 -13.00
C ALA A 87 7.66 -4.94 -14.11
N ILE A 88 7.15 -3.78 -14.59
CA ILE A 88 6.15 -3.73 -15.65
C ILE A 88 6.85 -3.90 -17.01
N PRO A 89 6.49 -4.92 -17.80
CA PRO A 89 7.10 -5.12 -19.11
C PRO A 89 6.81 -3.94 -20.03
N VAL A 90 7.75 -3.63 -20.93
CA VAL A 90 7.69 -2.57 -21.95
C VAL A 90 7.80 -1.13 -21.41
N ILE A 91 7.03 -0.76 -20.38
CA ILE A 91 6.95 0.62 -19.90
C ILE A 91 7.68 0.89 -18.57
N GLY A 92 8.20 -0.15 -17.91
CA GLY A 92 8.79 -0.03 -16.57
C GLY A 92 9.99 0.91 -16.51
N SER A 93 11.03 0.66 -17.31
CA SER A 93 12.24 1.48 -17.34
C SER A 93 11.99 2.97 -17.64
N PRO A 94 11.26 3.37 -18.70
CA PRO A 94 11.00 4.78 -18.96
C PRO A 94 10.14 5.45 -17.86
N LEU A 95 9.24 4.69 -17.23
CA LEU A 95 8.41 5.21 -16.13
C LEU A 95 9.27 5.51 -14.89
N VAL A 96 10.20 4.62 -14.55
CA VAL A 96 11.12 4.81 -13.42
C VAL A 96 12.06 5.98 -13.67
N GLU A 97 12.60 6.10 -14.88
CA GLU A 97 13.47 7.22 -15.24
C GLU A 97 12.72 8.56 -15.21
N LEU A 98 11.45 8.58 -15.66
CA LEU A 98 10.58 9.76 -15.54
C LEU A 98 10.33 10.15 -14.08
N LEU A 99 10.07 9.16 -13.22
CA LEU A 99 9.83 9.37 -11.79
C LEU A 99 11.08 9.88 -11.05
N ARG A 100 12.25 9.27 -11.31
CA ARG A 100 13.52 9.60 -10.64
C ARG A 100 14.23 10.81 -11.27
N GLY A 101 13.92 11.13 -12.51
CA GLY A 101 14.61 12.14 -13.32
C GLY A 101 16.01 11.73 -13.78
N SER A 102 16.42 10.48 -13.55
CA SER A 102 17.69 9.89 -14.00
C SER A 102 17.67 8.37 -13.83
N ALA A 103 18.66 7.68 -14.41
CA ALA A 103 18.79 6.21 -14.35
C ALA A 103 18.98 5.65 -12.93
N SER A 104 19.48 6.45 -11.99
CA SER A 104 19.73 6.04 -10.60
C SER A 104 19.18 7.05 -9.61
N VAL A 105 18.78 6.61 -8.41
CA VAL A 105 18.35 7.52 -7.34
C VAL A 105 19.51 8.46 -6.96
N GLY A 106 19.26 9.77 -7.01
CA GLY A 106 20.28 10.78 -6.75
C GLY A 106 19.68 12.18 -6.62
N GLN A 107 20.49 13.21 -6.89
CA GLN A 107 20.10 14.62 -6.71
C GLN A 107 18.82 15.00 -7.47
N SER A 108 18.67 14.52 -8.72
CA SER A 108 17.45 14.78 -9.53
C SER A 108 16.19 14.25 -8.87
N THR A 109 16.30 13.09 -8.20
CA THR A 109 15.19 12.45 -7.49
C THR A 109 14.85 13.23 -6.22
N LEU A 110 15.87 13.61 -5.44
CA LEU A 110 15.69 14.41 -4.23
C LEU A 110 15.03 15.75 -4.54
N THR A 111 15.48 16.46 -5.58
CA THR A 111 14.88 17.75 -5.98
C THR A 111 13.41 17.59 -6.39
N ARG A 112 13.04 16.51 -7.07
CA ARG A 112 11.62 16.23 -7.42
C ARG A 112 10.78 15.92 -6.18
N LEU A 113 11.30 15.11 -5.26
CA LEU A 113 10.62 14.79 -4.00
C LEU A 113 10.46 16.02 -3.11
N ALA A 114 11.46 16.90 -3.07
CA ALA A 114 11.42 18.15 -2.32
C ALA A 114 10.36 19.13 -2.85
N VAL A 115 10.14 19.17 -4.17
CA VAL A 115 9.08 19.98 -4.77
C VAL A 115 7.70 19.36 -4.55
N LEU A 116 7.62 18.03 -4.56
CA LEU A 116 6.36 17.30 -4.43
C LEU A 116 5.84 17.22 -2.98
N GLU A 117 6.72 17.31 -1.98
CA GLU A 117 6.31 17.17 -0.58
C GLU A 117 5.35 18.29 -0.11
N PRO A 118 5.63 19.59 -0.34
CA PRO A 118 4.73 20.67 0.07
C PRO A 118 3.36 20.61 -0.63
N SER A 119 3.31 20.21 -1.90
CA SER A 119 2.04 20.05 -2.62
C SER A 119 1.20 18.92 -2.01
N MET A 120 1.83 17.83 -1.57
CA MET A 120 1.16 16.70 -0.95
C MET A 120 0.65 17.02 0.47
N ILE A 121 1.28 17.94 1.22
CA ILE A 121 0.77 18.38 2.53
C ILE A 121 -0.66 18.95 2.40
N GLY A 122 -0.91 19.77 1.37
CA GLY A 122 -2.21 20.40 1.13
C GLY A 122 -3.32 19.38 0.84
N GLU A 123 -3.00 18.35 0.05
CA GLU A 123 -3.91 17.26 -0.27
C GLU A 123 -4.22 16.40 0.96
N ARG A 124 -3.20 16.04 1.76
CA ARG A 124 -3.37 15.29 3.00
C ARG A 124 -4.32 15.99 3.96
N ARG A 125 -4.15 17.31 4.13
CA ARG A 125 -5.03 18.13 4.97
C ARG A 125 -6.47 18.11 4.48
N THR A 126 -6.67 18.24 3.17
CA THR A 126 -8.01 18.23 2.56
C THR A 126 -8.68 16.87 2.70
N LEU A 127 -7.96 15.77 2.46
CA LEU A 127 -8.47 14.41 2.63
C LEU A 127 -8.87 14.11 4.08
N LEU A 128 -8.04 14.49 5.05
CA LEU A 128 -8.38 14.33 6.48
C LEU A 128 -9.64 15.12 6.85
N GLN A 129 -9.81 16.33 6.33
CA GLN A 129 -11.02 17.12 6.55
C GLN A 129 -12.26 16.47 5.93
N LEU A 130 -12.14 15.91 4.73
CA LEU A 130 -13.25 15.21 4.07
C LEU A 130 -13.64 13.92 4.80
N LEU A 131 -12.65 13.14 5.23
CA LEU A 131 -12.87 11.93 6.04
C LEU A 131 -13.51 12.28 7.39
N TRP A 132 -13.03 13.34 8.05
CA TRP A 132 -13.61 13.83 9.30
C TRP A 132 -15.07 14.27 9.12
N LYS A 133 -15.36 15.06 8.08
CA LYS A 133 -16.73 15.48 7.75
C LYS A 133 -17.63 14.27 7.45
N SER A 134 -17.13 13.30 6.68
CA SER A 134 -17.86 12.06 6.38
C SER A 134 -18.15 11.24 7.63
N TYR A 135 -17.19 11.16 8.56
CA TYR A 135 -17.36 10.47 9.84
C TYR A 135 -18.45 11.12 10.69
N LEU A 136 -18.41 12.46 10.85
CA LEU A 136 -19.42 13.20 11.59
C LEU A 136 -20.83 13.02 10.98
N ASN A 137 -20.96 13.12 9.66
CA ASN A 137 -22.23 12.93 8.96
C ASN A 137 -22.80 11.50 9.11
N GLY A 138 -21.93 10.48 9.09
CA GLY A 138 -22.32 9.09 9.33
C GLY A 138 -22.75 8.81 10.77
N THR A 139 -22.18 9.51 11.74
CA THR A 139 -22.62 9.42 13.15
C THR A 139 -23.95 10.13 13.39
N SER A 140 -24.15 11.31 12.81
CA SER A 140 -25.40 12.09 12.96
C SER A 140 -26.62 11.35 12.41
N SER A 141 -26.48 10.68 11.26
CA SER A 141 -27.55 9.90 10.62
C SER A 141 -27.92 8.59 11.33
N ARG A 142 -27.00 7.98 12.09
CA ARG A 142 -27.32 6.83 12.97
C ARG A 142 -28.07 7.23 14.23
N VAL A 143 -27.74 8.40 14.80
CA VAL A 143 -28.40 8.91 16.01
C VAL A 143 -29.86 9.26 15.70
N SER A 144 -30.14 9.92 14.58
CA SER A 144 -31.51 10.27 14.20
C SER A 144 -32.40 9.04 13.97
N ASN A 145 -31.93 8.00 13.28
CA ASN A 145 -32.74 6.80 12.99
C ASN A 145 -33.04 5.95 14.22
N THR A 146 -32.16 5.97 15.24
CA THR A 146 -32.37 5.21 16.49
C THR A 146 -33.45 5.85 17.37
N SER A 147 -33.67 7.17 17.23
CA SER A 147 -34.71 7.91 17.96
C SER A 147 -36.13 7.72 17.41
N TYR A 148 -36.27 7.26 16.16
CA TYR A 148 -37.57 7.00 15.53
C TYR A 148 -38.04 5.54 15.64
N SER A 149 -37.17 4.60 16.00
CA SER A 149 -37.50 3.17 16.15
C SER A 149 -37.93 2.75 17.56
N THR A 150 -37.91 3.67 18.52
CA THR A 150 -38.29 3.46 19.92
C THR A 150 -39.61 4.12 20.32
N GLN A 151 -40.45 4.48 19.33
CA GLN A 151 -41.85 4.86 19.54
C GLN A 151 -42.80 3.83 18.93
#